data_AF-A0A8S9K5F8-F1
#
_entry.id   AF-A0A8S9K5F8-F1
#
_cell.length_a   1.000
_cell.length_b   1.000
_cell.length_c   1.000
_cell.angle_alpha   90.00
_cell.angle_beta   90.00
_cell.angle_gamma   90.00
#
_symmetry.space_group_name_H-M   'P 1'
#
loop_
_entity.id
_entity.type
_entity.pdbx_description
1 polymer ?
#
loop_
_entity_poly.entity_id
_entity_poly.type
_entity_poly.pdbx_seq_one_letter_code
_entity_poly.pdbx_strand_id
1 'polypeptide(L)'
;MQQGAEAVHSANKNVLVIMSGLSFDTDLSFIMPRPVHLSFTGKLVFELHWYSFSDGNSWSTNNSNDNCGQVLNRIRNNGGFLLNQGFPLFLSEFGIDERGGNVNNDRYFGCLTGWAAENDVDWSLWALTGTYYLRQGVVGLNEYYGVLDSDWISVRNSSFLQKISLLQSTLQGPGPRTDAYNLVFHPLTGLCLVCSLKDTTMLTLGPCNSSEPWSYTKKTLRIEDQPLCLQSNGPENRVTMSRTDCSIWQTISASRMHLASTTSNNNPLCLDVDATNNILANPCKCLSKDSSCQPMSQWFKIINATRPLKSSKLYKQLENLSPKSDML
;
A
#
# COMPACT_ATOMS: atom_id res chain seq x y z
N MET A 1 -26.64 -11.10 10.17
CA MET A 1 -26.05 -9.94 9.47
C MET A 1 -27.10 -9.08 8.76
N GLN A 2 -27.87 -9.59 7.78
CA GLN A 2 -28.88 -8.78 7.05
C GLN A 2 -29.89 -8.05 7.94
N GLN A 3 -30.53 -8.74 8.90
CA GLN A 3 -31.48 -8.10 9.82
C GLN A 3 -30.85 -6.95 10.62
N GLY A 4 -29.57 -7.08 10.99
CA GLY A 4 -28.82 -6.01 11.66
C GLY A 4 -28.57 -4.83 10.73
N ALA A 5 -28.18 -5.09 9.47
CA ALA A 5 -28.01 -4.05 8.46
C ALA A 5 -29.31 -3.27 8.20
N GLU A 6 -30.45 -3.98 8.08
CA GLU A 6 -31.78 -3.35 7.94
C GLU A 6 -32.17 -2.52 9.15
N ALA A 7 -31.88 -3.01 10.36
CA ALA A 7 -32.17 -2.29 11.60
C ALA A 7 -31.35 -0.99 11.71
N VAL A 8 -30.05 -1.03 11.40
CA VAL A 8 -29.18 0.16 11.39
C VAL A 8 -29.68 1.17 10.36
N HIS A 9 -29.99 0.72 9.15
CA HIS A 9 -30.49 1.61 8.09
C HIS A 9 -31.86 2.21 8.42
N SER A 10 -32.75 1.43 9.04
CA SER A 10 -34.06 1.90 9.49
C SER A 10 -33.95 2.96 10.58
N ALA A 11 -33.00 2.80 11.51
CA ALA A 11 -32.74 3.76 12.58
C ALA A 11 -32.11 5.06 12.05
N ASN A 12 -31.17 4.96 11.10
CA ASN A 12 -30.58 6.13 10.46
C ASN A 12 -30.26 5.84 8.99
N LYS A 13 -31.01 6.48 8.09
CA LYS A 13 -30.84 6.29 6.66
C LYS A 13 -29.57 6.95 6.11
N ASN A 14 -28.91 7.84 6.84
CA ASN A 14 -27.79 8.64 6.34
C ASN A 14 -26.40 8.03 6.60
N VAL A 15 -26.32 6.93 7.36
CA VAL A 15 -25.03 6.29 7.69
C VAL A 15 -24.70 5.16 6.73
N LEU A 16 -23.39 4.88 6.60
CA LEU A 16 -22.90 3.63 6.02
C LEU A 16 -23.18 2.47 6.99
N VAL A 17 -23.40 1.29 6.43
CA VAL A 17 -23.57 0.04 7.17
C VAL A 17 -22.36 -0.83 6.87
N ILE A 18 -21.50 -1.00 7.88
CA ILE A 18 -20.31 -1.85 7.80
C ILE A 18 -20.71 -3.26 8.23
N MET A 19 -20.41 -4.25 7.39
CA MET A 19 -20.68 -5.66 7.63
C MET A 19 -19.38 -6.42 7.87
N SER A 20 -19.24 -6.92 9.08
CA SER A 20 -18.12 -7.73 9.57
C SER A 20 -18.14 -9.16 9.02
N GLY A 21 -17.00 -9.82 9.13
CA GLY A 21 -16.75 -11.16 8.64
C GLY A 21 -16.78 -12.23 9.74
N LEU A 22 -16.33 -13.43 9.38
CA LEU A 22 -16.06 -14.52 10.31
C LEU A 22 -14.60 -14.50 10.74
N SER A 23 -14.28 -15.28 11.79
CA SER A 23 -12.91 -15.51 12.24
C SER A 23 -12.15 -14.22 12.58
N PHE A 24 -12.76 -13.38 13.44
CA PHE A 24 -12.25 -12.06 13.80
C PHE A 24 -12.07 -11.17 12.56
N ASP A 25 -13.09 -11.16 11.71
CA ASP A 25 -13.17 -10.35 10.49
C ASP A 25 -12.08 -10.62 9.48
N THR A 26 -11.57 -11.85 9.41
CA THR A 26 -10.57 -12.28 8.42
C THR A 26 -11.16 -13.06 7.25
N ASP A 27 -12.47 -13.33 7.26
CA ASP A 27 -13.15 -14.16 6.26
C ASP A 27 -14.57 -13.68 5.92
N LEU A 28 -14.73 -13.15 4.71
CA LEU A 28 -16.00 -12.79 4.05
C LEU A 28 -16.32 -13.75 2.88
N SER A 29 -15.61 -14.87 2.72
CA SER A 29 -15.77 -15.79 1.59
C SER A 29 -17.19 -16.38 1.48
N PHE A 30 -17.91 -16.47 2.61
CA PHE A 30 -19.29 -16.94 2.67
C PHE A 30 -20.28 -16.05 1.90
N ILE A 31 -19.92 -14.80 1.61
CA ILE A 31 -20.75 -13.86 0.83
C ILE A 31 -20.83 -14.28 -0.63
N MET A 32 -19.78 -14.90 -1.18
CA MET A 32 -19.73 -15.31 -2.58
C MET A 32 -20.87 -16.30 -2.94
N PRO A 33 -21.08 -17.40 -2.21
CA PRO A 33 -22.21 -18.31 -2.46
C PRO A 33 -23.54 -17.82 -1.88
N ARG A 34 -23.54 -16.82 -0.98
CA ARG A 34 -24.74 -16.30 -0.32
C ARG A 34 -24.71 -14.77 -0.30
N PRO A 35 -25.00 -14.11 -1.43
CA PRO A 35 -25.01 -12.67 -1.51
C PRO A 35 -25.96 -12.03 -0.50
N VAL A 36 -25.55 -10.87 0.01
CA VAL A 36 -26.38 -10.10 0.96
C VAL A 36 -27.48 -9.38 0.18
N HIS A 37 -28.74 -9.64 0.53
CA HIS A 37 -29.90 -8.95 -0.04
C HIS A 37 -30.47 -7.94 0.97
N LEU A 38 -30.40 -6.66 0.63
CA LEU A 38 -30.88 -5.56 1.48
C LEU A 38 -31.91 -4.72 0.72
N SER A 39 -32.77 -4.04 1.48
CA SER A 39 -33.78 -3.10 0.97
C SER A 39 -33.17 -1.80 0.44
N PHE A 40 -31.88 -1.55 0.73
CA PHE A 40 -31.14 -0.35 0.36
C PHE A 40 -29.86 -0.67 -0.41
N THR A 41 -29.36 0.30 -1.18
CA THR A 41 -28.15 0.21 -2.00
C THR A 41 -27.22 1.40 -1.76
N GLY A 42 -25.95 1.28 -2.15
CA GLY A 42 -24.98 2.39 -2.11
C GLY A 42 -24.51 2.82 -0.71
N LYS A 43 -24.83 2.04 0.33
CA LYS A 43 -24.43 2.31 1.74
C LYS A 43 -23.75 1.13 2.41
N LEU A 44 -23.62 0.00 1.71
CA LEU A 44 -23.03 -1.21 2.22
C LEU A 44 -21.51 -1.19 2.04
N VAL A 45 -20.79 -1.43 3.14
CA VAL A 45 -19.34 -1.58 3.18
C VAL A 45 -19.03 -2.90 3.89
N PHE A 46 -18.01 -3.63 3.45
CA PHE A 46 -17.52 -4.80 4.15
C PHE A 46 -16.22 -4.48 4.85
N GLU A 47 -15.95 -5.12 5.99
CA GLU A 47 -14.70 -4.92 6.71
C GLU A 47 -13.83 -6.17 6.81
N LEU A 48 -12.51 -5.94 6.87
CA LEU A 48 -11.50 -6.97 6.97
C LEU A 48 -10.44 -6.57 7.99
N HIS A 49 -10.01 -7.51 8.83
CA HIS A 49 -8.85 -7.38 9.69
C HIS A 49 -7.64 -8.08 9.07
N TRP A 50 -6.45 -7.50 9.25
CA TRP A 50 -5.20 -8.13 8.82
C TRP A 50 -4.04 -7.84 9.76
N TYR A 51 -3.63 -8.88 10.49
CA TYR A 51 -2.43 -8.86 11.32
C TYR A 51 -1.45 -9.97 10.91
N SER A 52 -0.17 -9.80 11.29
CA SER A 52 0.86 -10.83 11.05
C SER A 52 0.51 -12.17 11.70
N PHE A 53 -0.06 -12.14 12.90
CA PHE A 53 -0.41 -13.32 13.69
C PHE A 53 -1.64 -14.05 13.15
N SER A 54 -2.43 -13.44 12.25
CA SER A 54 -3.48 -14.14 11.51
C SER A 54 -2.90 -15.28 10.65
N ASP A 55 -1.62 -15.16 10.27
CA ASP A 55 -0.88 -16.17 9.51
C ASP A 55 0.10 -16.96 10.42
N GLY A 56 -0.15 -16.98 11.74
CA GLY A 56 0.75 -17.59 12.72
C GLY A 56 2.16 -17.00 12.67
N ASN A 57 3.16 -17.89 12.63
CA ASN A 57 4.58 -17.51 12.52
C ASN A 57 5.10 -17.57 11.07
N SER A 58 4.23 -17.70 10.06
CA SER A 58 4.64 -17.93 8.68
C SER A 58 5.56 -16.84 8.12
N TRP A 59 5.39 -15.58 8.53
CA TRP A 59 6.27 -14.50 8.08
C TRP A 59 7.69 -14.63 8.62
N SER A 60 7.87 -15.19 9.82
CA SER A 60 9.20 -15.42 10.39
C SER A 60 9.84 -16.74 9.93
N THR A 61 9.06 -17.76 9.60
CA THR A 61 9.57 -19.10 9.24
C THR A 61 9.73 -19.33 7.74
N ASN A 62 9.00 -18.57 6.90
CA ASN A 62 8.99 -18.78 5.46
C ASN A 62 9.69 -17.62 4.72
N ASN A 63 10.00 -17.85 3.45
CA ASN A 63 10.46 -16.79 2.55
C ASN A 63 9.36 -15.71 2.42
N SER A 64 9.69 -14.44 2.69
CA SER A 64 8.72 -13.34 2.73
C SER A 64 8.00 -13.11 1.39
N ASN A 65 8.67 -13.37 0.25
CA ASN A 65 8.05 -13.22 -1.06
C ASN A 65 7.02 -14.31 -1.33
N ASP A 66 7.38 -15.57 -1.09
CA ASP A 66 6.46 -16.70 -1.24
C ASP A 66 5.27 -16.56 -0.28
N ASN A 67 5.55 -16.20 0.98
CA ASN A 67 4.52 -16.01 2.00
C ASN A 67 3.56 -14.88 1.64
N CYS A 68 4.09 -13.72 1.20
CA CYS A 68 3.26 -12.62 0.73
C CYS A 68 2.38 -13.06 -0.46
N GLY A 69 2.91 -13.81 -1.43
CA GLY A 69 2.10 -14.36 -2.52
C GLY A 69 0.96 -15.27 -2.04
N GLN A 70 1.22 -16.14 -1.06
CA GLN A 70 0.19 -17.00 -0.47
C GLN A 70 -0.87 -16.20 0.30
N VAL A 71 -0.45 -15.25 1.13
CA VAL A 71 -1.36 -14.41 1.92
C VAL A 71 -2.20 -13.51 1.02
N LEU A 72 -1.64 -12.93 -0.05
CA LEU A 72 -2.42 -12.15 -1.01
C LEU A 72 -3.50 -13.00 -1.72
N ASN A 73 -3.22 -14.27 -2.00
CA ASN A 73 -4.25 -15.18 -2.52
C ASN A 73 -5.35 -15.44 -1.48
N ARG A 74 -4.99 -15.62 -0.19
CA ARG A 74 -5.96 -15.73 0.91
C ARG A 74 -6.82 -14.47 1.01
N ILE A 75 -6.22 -13.28 1.09
CA ILE A 75 -6.93 -12.00 1.19
C ILE A 75 -7.88 -11.80 0.01
N ARG A 76 -7.43 -12.11 -1.22
CA ARG A 76 -8.29 -12.06 -2.41
C ARG A 76 -9.52 -12.95 -2.26
N ASN A 77 -9.34 -14.20 -1.84
CA ASN A 77 -10.44 -15.16 -1.72
C ASN A 77 -11.37 -14.85 -0.54
N ASN A 78 -10.81 -14.30 0.54
CA ASN A 78 -11.54 -14.07 1.78
C ASN A 78 -12.27 -12.73 1.80
N GLY A 79 -11.86 -11.71 1.03
CA GLY A 79 -12.57 -10.42 1.04
C GLY A 79 -12.22 -9.51 -0.13
N GLY A 80 -11.00 -9.59 -0.65
CA GLY A 80 -10.55 -8.76 -1.77
C GLY A 80 -11.37 -8.94 -3.06
N PHE A 81 -12.07 -10.06 -3.24
CA PHE A 81 -12.99 -10.25 -4.38
C PHE A 81 -14.14 -9.23 -4.41
N LEU A 82 -14.51 -8.65 -3.27
CA LEU A 82 -15.59 -7.65 -3.16
C LEU A 82 -15.25 -6.35 -3.90
N LEU A 83 -13.97 -5.96 -3.91
CA LEU A 83 -13.49 -4.81 -4.68
C LEU A 83 -13.76 -5.00 -6.18
N ASN A 84 -13.54 -6.21 -6.70
CA ASN A 84 -13.82 -6.54 -8.11
C ASN A 84 -15.32 -6.56 -8.43
N GLN A 85 -16.18 -6.71 -7.42
CA GLN A 85 -17.63 -6.63 -7.54
C GLN A 85 -18.16 -5.20 -7.37
N GLY A 86 -17.28 -4.22 -7.15
CA GLY A 86 -17.64 -2.82 -6.97
C GLY A 86 -18.13 -2.47 -5.56
N PHE A 87 -17.94 -3.36 -4.58
CA PHE A 87 -18.21 -3.05 -3.18
C PHE A 87 -16.99 -2.41 -2.51
N PRO A 88 -17.17 -1.39 -1.65
CA PRO A 88 -16.12 -0.90 -0.78
C PRO A 88 -15.68 -1.98 0.22
N LEU A 89 -14.37 -2.10 0.41
CA LEU A 89 -13.75 -2.94 1.43
C LEU A 89 -12.93 -2.04 2.37
N PHE A 90 -13.27 -2.07 3.64
CA PHE A 90 -12.65 -1.29 4.70
C PHE A 90 -11.67 -2.17 5.49
N LEU A 91 -10.38 -1.86 5.45
CA LEU A 91 -9.38 -2.51 6.30
C LEU A 91 -9.50 -1.94 7.71
N SER A 92 -10.51 -2.38 8.47
CA SER A 92 -10.92 -1.74 9.72
C SER A 92 -9.94 -1.97 10.87
N GLU A 93 -9.12 -3.01 10.79
CA GLU A 93 -8.01 -3.22 11.72
C GLU A 93 -6.77 -3.83 11.06
N PHE A 94 -5.64 -3.22 11.35
CA PHE A 94 -4.30 -3.75 11.14
C PHE A 94 -3.36 -3.05 12.11
N GLY A 95 -2.13 -3.55 12.27
CA GLY A 95 -1.14 -2.88 13.12
C GLY A 95 0.07 -3.75 13.43
N ILE A 96 1.12 -3.12 13.95
CA ILE A 96 2.34 -3.81 14.39
C ILE A 96 2.68 -3.40 15.81
N ASP A 97 3.46 -4.23 16.48
CA ASP A 97 4.18 -3.82 17.68
C ASP A 97 5.20 -2.74 17.31
N GLU A 98 4.87 -1.49 17.60
CA GLU A 98 5.64 -0.31 17.19
C GLU A 98 6.94 -0.13 17.97
N ARG A 99 7.20 -0.95 19.01
CA ARG A 99 8.53 -1.04 19.64
C ARG A 99 9.58 -1.62 18.69
N GLY A 100 9.16 -2.34 17.65
CA GLY A 100 10.03 -3.00 16.69
C GLY A 100 10.63 -4.32 17.22
N GLY A 101 11.44 -4.97 16.38
CA GLY A 101 12.15 -6.21 16.71
C GLY A 101 11.31 -7.48 16.58
N ASN A 102 10.07 -7.39 16.09
CA ASN A 102 9.24 -8.54 15.78
C ASN A 102 9.34 -8.87 14.29
N VAL A 103 10.06 -9.95 13.97
CA VAL A 103 10.31 -10.39 12.59
C VAL A 103 9.01 -10.67 11.82
N ASN A 104 7.96 -11.18 12.49
CA ASN A 104 6.68 -11.45 11.85
C ASN A 104 6.03 -10.13 11.41
N ASN A 105 6.04 -9.14 12.30
CA ASN A 105 5.53 -7.79 12.06
C ASN A 105 6.31 -7.06 10.96
N ASP A 106 7.64 -7.08 11.06
CA ASP A 106 8.51 -6.38 10.11
C ASP A 106 8.35 -6.92 8.68
N ARG A 107 8.09 -8.23 8.54
CA ARG A 107 8.00 -8.87 7.23
C ARG A 107 6.63 -8.79 6.57
N TYR A 108 5.53 -8.87 7.34
CA TYR A 108 4.20 -8.77 6.73
C TYR A 108 3.87 -7.34 6.30
N PHE A 109 4.39 -6.34 7.02
CA PHE A 109 3.88 -4.97 6.90
C PHE A 109 4.07 -4.40 5.49
N GLY A 110 5.21 -4.67 4.85
CA GLY A 110 5.43 -4.27 3.45
C GLY A 110 4.48 -4.97 2.46
N CYS A 111 4.01 -6.18 2.76
CA CYS A 111 3.01 -6.87 1.94
C CYS A 111 1.62 -6.22 2.11
N LEU A 112 1.26 -5.90 3.36
CA LEU A 112 0.00 -5.21 3.67
C LEU A 112 -0.04 -3.83 3.02
N THR A 113 0.97 -2.99 3.22
CA THR A 113 0.97 -1.62 2.67
C THR A 113 1.04 -1.62 1.15
N GLY A 114 1.76 -2.56 0.55
CA GLY A 114 1.78 -2.75 -0.90
C GLY A 114 0.40 -3.12 -1.49
N TRP A 115 -0.36 -3.98 -0.81
CA TRP A 115 -1.72 -4.34 -1.22
C TRP A 115 -2.72 -3.21 -0.96
N ALA A 116 -2.69 -2.59 0.21
CA ALA A 116 -3.59 -1.52 0.59
C ALA A 116 -3.45 -0.32 -0.36
N ALA A 117 -2.22 0.04 -0.72
CA ALA A 117 -1.95 1.14 -1.64
C ALA A 117 -2.38 0.80 -3.09
N GLU A 118 -2.17 -0.43 -3.55
CA GLU A 118 -2.61 -0.87 -4.89
C GLU A 118 -4.13 -0.81 -5.05
N ASN A 119 -4.87 -1.14 -3.99
CA ASN A 119 -6.32 -1.25 -4.02
C ASN A 119 -7.04 0.01 -3.53
N ASP A 120 -6.30 1.02 -3.07
CA ASP A 120 -6.83 2.28 -2.52
C ASP A 120 -7.96 2.04 -1.50
N VAL A 121 -7.74 1.09 -0.59
CA VAL A 121 -8.74 0.75 0.44
C VAL A 121 -8.73 1.78 1.56
N ASP A 122 -9.92 2.15 2.03
CA ASP A 122 -10.06 2.86 3.30
C ASP A 122 -9.62 1.95 4.45
N TRP A 123 -9.08 2.55 5.51
CA TRP A 123 -8.49 1.78 6.61
C TRP A 123 -8.62 2.47 7.97
N SER A 124 -8.52 1.66 9.02
CA SER A 124 -8.38 2.09 10.39
C SER A 124 -7.27 1.28 11.06
N LEU A 125 -6.34 1.99 11.68
CA LEU A 125 -5.21 1.41 12.39
C LEU A 125 -5.62 1.12 13.83
N TRP A 126 -5.35 -0.10 14.28
CA TRP A 126 -5.41 -0.44 15.70
C TRP A 126 -4.05 -0.13 16.33
N ALA A 127 -3.91 0.93 17.13
CA ALA A 127 -4.93 1.90 17.57
C ALA A 127 -4.33 3.30 17.74
N LEU A 128 -5.16 4.34 17.92
CA LEU A 128 -4.64 5.69 18.28
C LEU A 128 -4.01 5.73 19.69
N THR A 129 -4.52 4.92 20.60
CA THR A 129 -4.25 4.93 22.05
C THR A 129 -2.78 4.72 22.42
N GLY A 130 -2.26 5.46 23.41
CA GLY A 130 -0.93 5.19 23.98
C GLY A 130 -0.93 4.24 25.19
N THR A 131 -1.87 4.44 26.12
CA THR A 131 -2.08 3.59 27.31
C THR A 131 -3.56 3.33 27.56
N TYR A 132 -3.89 2.28 28.30
CA TYR A 132 -5.26 2.02 28.74
C TYR A 132 -5.52 2.61 30.13
N TYR A 133 -6.69 3.22 30.32
CA TYR A 133 -7.17 3.57 31.67
C TYR A 133 -7.21 2.31 32.56
N LEU A 134 -7.74 1.21 32.03
CA LEU A 134 -7.69 -0.12 32.64
C LEU A 134 -7.79 -1.18 31.54
N ARG A 135 -6.86 -2.14 31.50
CA ARG A 135 -6.95 -3.31 30.62
C ARG A 135 -6.43 -4.54 31.35
N GLN A 136 -7.21 -5.62 31.35
CA GLN A 136 -6.85 -6.88 32.00
C GLN A 136 -6.43 -6.72 33.47
N GLY A 137 -7.05 -5.79 34.20
CA GLY A 137 -6.74 -5.50 35.60
C GLY A 137 -5.53 -4.59 35.84
N VAL A 138 -4.86 -4.13 34.78
CA VAL A 138 -3.69 -3.23 34.86
C VAL A 138 -4.10 -1.82 34.45
N VAL A 139 -3.91 -0.86 35.35
CA VAL A 139 -4.08 0.57 35.10
C VAL A 139 -2.85 1.10 34.36
N GLY A 140 -3.05 1.91 33.33
CA GLY A 140 -1.95 2.50 32.57
C GLY A 140 -1.17 1.51 31.71
N LEU A 141 -1.77 0.37 31.34
CA LEU A 141 -1.11 -0.61 30.48
C LEU A 141 -0.77 0.01 29.12
N ASN A 142 0.50 -0.05 28.71
CA ASN A 142 0.93 0.45 27.41
C ASN A 142 0.29 -0.33 26.25
N GLU A 143 -0.25 0.39 25.26
CA GLU A 143 -0.65 -0.16 23.97
C GLU A 143 0.53 -0.01 23.00
N TYR A 144 1.24 -1.11 22.76
CA TYR A 144 2.42 -1.11 21.88
C TYR A 144 2.05 -1.20 20.39
N TYR A 145 0.81 -1.52 20.06
CA TYR A 145 0.24 -1.34 18.71
C TYR A 145 -0.34 0.08 18.52
N GLY A 146 -0.20 0.93 19.54
CA GLY A 146 -0.72 2.27 19.57
C GLY A 146 0.18 3.30 18.87
N VAL A 147 -0.43 4.19 18.07
CA VAL A 147 0.25 5.31 17.39
C VAL A 147 0.88 6.28 18.38
N LEU A 148 0.18 6.57 19.49
CA LEU A 148 0.66 7.49 20.51
C LEU A 148 1.55 6.76 21.52
N ASP A 149 2.49 7.49 22.10
CA ASP A 149 3.25 7.03 23.25
C ASP A 149 2.43 7.22 24.54
N SER A 150 2.97 6.71 25.65
CA SER A 150 2.34 6.73 26.97
C SER A 150 2.03 8.14 27.51
N ASP A 151 2.66 9.17 26.96
CA ASP A 151 2.41 10.58 27.27
C ASP A 151 1.19 11.17 26.54
N TRP A 152 0.58 10.43 25.59
CA TRP A 152 -0.54 10.86 24.74
C TRP A 152 -0.27 12.09 23.86
N ILE A 153 0.99 12.49 23.73
CA ILE A 153 1.42 13.67 22.95
C ILE A 153 2.36 13.23 21.84
N SER A 154 3.32 12.38 22.18
CA SER A 154 4.34 11.91 21.26
C SER A 154 3.82 10.78 20.38
N VAL A 155 4.28 10.74 19.13
CA VAL A 155 4.12 9.57 18.28
C VAL A 155 5.12 8.51 18.71
N ARG A 156 4.65 7.28 18.93
CA ARG A 156 5.49 6.15 19.36
C ARG A 156 6.55 5.80 18.31
N ASN A 157 6.16 5.67 17.05
CA ASN A 157 7.08 5.34 15.96
C ASN A 157 6.83 6.18 14.70
N SER A 158 7.65 7.21 14.50
CA SER A 158 7.55 8.10 13.33
C SER A 158 7.87 7.39 12.00
N SER A 159 8.75 6.37 12.02
CA SER A 159 9.04 5.55 10.84
C SER A 159 7.83 4.74 10.42
N PHE A 160 7.06 4.21 11.38
CA PHE A 160 5.79 3.55 11.10
C PHE A 160 4.78 4.50 10.42
N LEU A 161 4.59 5.72 10.95
CA LEU A 161 3.70 6.70 10.31
C LEU A 161 4.14 7.05 8.88
N GLN A 162 5.44 7.14 8.63
CA GLN A 162 5.95 7.38 7.27
C GLN A 162 5.54 6.25 6.32
N LYS A 163 5.63 4.98 6.75
CA LYS A 163 5.29 3.81 5.92
C LYS A 163 3.83 3.81 5.43
N ILE A 164 2.91 4.37 6.22
CA ILE A 164 1.48 4.45 5.88
C ILE A 164 1.06 5.80 5.29
N SER A 165 1.99 6.75 5.11
CA SER A 165 1.67 8.12 4.69
C SER A 165 0.96 8.18 3.34
N LEU A 166 1.34 7.34 2.37
CA LEU A 166 0.64 7.25 1.08
C LEU A 166 -0.81 6.78 1.26
N LEU A 167 -1.06 5.84 2.17
CA LEU A 167 -2.39 5.27 2.40
C LEU A 167 -3.40 6.30 2.93
N GLN A 168 -2.93 7.42 3.51
CA GLN A 168 -3.79 8.52 3.94
C GLN A 168 -4.34 9.34 2.77
N SER A 169 -3.81 9.14 1.56
CA SER A 169 -4.23 9.85 0.36
C SER A 169 -5.29 9.05 -0.38
N THR A 170 -6.33 9.74 -0.86
CA THR A 170 -7.33 9.16 -1.75
C THR A 170 -6.76 9.10 -3.18
N LEU A 171 -6.41 7.91 -3.68
CA LEU A 171 -5.77 7.74 -4.99
C LEU A 171 -6.79 7.59 -6.13
N GLN A 172 -7.98 7.09 -5.84
CA GLN A 172 -9.07 6.79 -6.77
C GLN A 172 -10.42 7.28 -6.23
N GLY A 173 -11.52 7.08 -6.97
CA GLY A 173 -12.87 7.42 -6.51
C GLY A 173 -13.43 8.78 -6.96
N PRO A 174 -14.46 9.32 -6.28
CA PRO A 174 -15.15 10.56 -6.69
C PRO A 174 -14.39 11.82 -6.28
N GLY A 175 -14.41 12.87 -7.11
CA GLY A 175 -13.73 14.16 -6.88
C GLY A 175 -13.11 14.72 -8.16
N PRO A 176 -12.29 15.78 -8.08
CA PRO A 176 -11.49 16.24 -9.22
C PRO A 176 -10.61 15.09 -9.72
N ARG A 177 -10.74 14.76 -11.00
CA ARG A 177 -10.02 13.68 -11.66
C ARG A 177 -9.02 14.24 -12.66
N THR A 178 -7.90 13.57 -12.78
CA THR A 178 -6.99 13.69 -13.92
C THR A 178 -7.11 12.46 -14.80
N ASP A 179 -6.40 12.50 -15.94
CA ASP A 179 -6.06 11.25 -16.62
C ASP A 179 -5.32 10.32 -15.64
N ALA A 180 -5.53 9.01 -15.84
CA ALA A 180 -4.97 8.01 -14.96
C ALA A 180 -3.45 7.95 -15.14
N TYR A 181 -2.72 8.11 -14.05
CA TYR A 181 -1.27 8.02 -14.00
C TYR A 181 -0.85 6.97 -12.96
N ASN A 182 0.44 6.69 -12.86
CA ASN A 182 0.97 5.76 -11.89
C ASN A 182 1.96 6.41 -10.92
N LEU A 183 2.00 5.86 -9.72
CA LEU A 183 3.08 6.02 -8.75
C LEU A 183 3.90 4.73 -8.71
N VAL A 184 5.20 4.82 -8.47
CA VAL A 184 6.04 3.64 -8.17
C VAL A 184 6.39 3.68 -6.69
N PHE A 185 5.59 3.00 -5.88
CA PHE A 185 5.64 3.00 -4.41
C PHE A 185 6.61 1.95 -3.88
N HIS A 186 7.32 2.28 -2.81
CA HIS A 186 8.25 1.40 -2.11
C HIS A 186 7.72 1.09 -0.70
N PRO A 187 7.06 -0.07 -0.48
CA PRO A 187 6.30 -0.35 0.74
C PRO A 187 7.10 -0.33 2.04
N LEU A 188 8.39 -0.65 2.00
CA LEU A 188 9.24 -0.66 3.20
C LEU A 188 9.44 0.75 3.78
N THR A 189 9.49 1.78 2.93
CA THR A 189 9.80 3.16 3.34
C THR A 189 8.57 4.08 3.34
N GLY A 190 7.49 3.68 2.68
CA GLY A 190 6.33 4.55 2.47
C GLY A 190 6.55 5.64 1.41
N LEU A 191 7.69 5.61 0.72
CA LEU A 191 8.09 6.61 -0.27
C LEU A 191 7.83 6.13 -1.69
N CYS A 192 7.88 7.04 -2.65
CA CYS A 192 7.74 6.73 -4.07
C CYS A 192 9.01 7.08 -4.85
N LEU A 193 9.15 6.48 -6.02
CA LEU A 193 10.16 6.83 -7.01
C LEU A 193 9.95 8.27 -7.47
N VAL A 194 10.99 9.09 -7.37
CA VAL A 194 10.99 10.48 -7.82
C VAL A 194 12.27 10.80 -8.59
N CYS A 195 12.22 11.78 -9.48
CA CYS A 195 13.42 12.38 -10.05
C CYS A 195 14.13 13.24 -8.99
N SER A 196 15.45 13.20 -8.95
CA SER A 196 16.25 14.03 -8.04
C SER A 196 16.10 15.51 -8.40
N LEU A 197 15.96 16.35 -7.37
CA LEU A 197 15.87 17.80 -7.53
C LEU A 197 17.18 18.41 -8.03
N LYS A 198 18.33 17.75 -7.80
CA LYS A 198 19.65 18.22 -8.25
C LYS A 198 19.93 17.84 -9.69
N ASP A 199 19.43 16.70 -10.12
CA ASP A 199 19.64 16.15 -11.46
C ASP A 199 18.44 15.29 -11.84
N THR A 200 17.61 15.81 -12.74
CA THR A 200 16.36 15.17 -13.18
C THR A 200 16.59 13.85 -13.92
N THR A 201 17.82 13.54 -14.33
CA THR A 201 18.18 12.26 -14.92
C THR A 201 18.44 11.17 -13.89
N MET A 202 18.59 11.53 -12.62
CA MET A 202 18.83 10.60 -11.53
C MET A 202 17.57 10.35 -10.71
N LEU A 203 17.45 9.15 -10.15
CA LEU A 203 16.28 8.72 -9.37
C LEU A 203 16.62 8.49 -7.90
N THR A 204 15.61 8.72 -7.05
CA THR A 204 15.67 8.49 -5.60
C THR A 204 14.28 8.14 -5.07
N LEU A 205 14.19 7.69 -3.81
CA LEU A 205 12.92 7.67 -3.09
C LEU A 205 12.66 9.02 -2.43
N GLY A 206 11.42 9.50 -2.56
CA GLY A 206 10.95 10.72 -1.93
C GLY A 206 9.45 10.69 -1.62
N PRO A 207 8.91 11.76 -1.02
CA PRO A 207 7.48 11.87 -0.74
C PRO A 207 6.65 11.63 -2.00
N CYS A 208 5.59 10.83 -1.92
CA CYS A 208 4.82 10.43 -3.09
C CYS A 208 4.14 11.59 -3.82
N ASN A 209 3.81 12.67 -3.13
CA ASN A 209 3.28 13.89 -3.76
C ASN A 209 4.32 14.68 -4.58
N SER A 210 5.60 14.32 -4.46
CA SER A 210 6.69 14.83 -5.32
C SER A 210 7.00 13.87 -6.48
N SER A 211 6.30 12.74 -6.60
CA SER A 211 6.49 11.80 -7.70
C SER A 211 6.01 12.40 -9.02
N GLU A 212 6.73 12.09 -10.07
CA GLU A 212 6.32 12.41 -11.43
C GLU A 212 5.14 11.52 -11.84
N PRO A 213 4.25 11.97 -12.74
CA PRO A 213 3.17 11.12 -13.24
C PRO A 213 3.78 10.03 -14.14
N TRP A 214 3.82 8.79 -13.65
CA TRP A 214 4.42 7.69 -14.40
C TRP A 214 3.41 7.01 -15.32
N SER A 215 3.79 6.78 -16.57
CA SER A 215 3.12 5.86 -17.48
C SER A 215 3.84 4.50 -17.48
N TYR A 216 3.09 3.41 -17.31
CA TYR A 216 3.62 2.05 -17.44
C TYR A 216 2.96 1.35 -18.65
N THR A 217 3.59 1.49 -19.81
CA THR A 217 3.08 0.96 -21.09
C THR A 217 4.12 0.09 -21.77
N LYS A 218 3.69 -1.04 -22.35
CA LYS A 218 4.59 -2.04 -22.96
C LYS A 218 5.73 -2.46 -22.02
N LYS A 219 5.46 -2.49 -20.70
CA LYS A 219 6.42 -2.79 -19.62
C LYS A 219 7.56 -1.77 -19.50
N THR A 220 7.39 -0.54 -19.97
CA THR A 220 8.34 0.55 -19.81
C THR A 220 7.75 1.61 -18.89
N LEU A 221 8.54 2.06 -17.91
CA LEU A 221 8.20 3.20 -17.06
C LEU A 221 8.69 4.49 -17.71
N ARG A 222 7.76 5.41 -17.96
CA ARG A 222 7.97 6.73 -18.59
C ARG A 222 7.37 7.82 -17.72
N ILE A 223 7.90 9.02 -17.80
CA ILE A 223 7.21 10.19 -17.27
C ILE A 223 6.19 10.65 -18.32
N GLU A 224 4.95 10.87 -17.92
CA GLU A 224 3.90 11.39 -18.81
C GLU A 224 4.33 12.73 -19.41
N ASP A 225 3.99 12.93 -20.68
CA ASP A 225 4.34 14.12 -21.48
C ASP A 225 5.84 14.43 -21.61
N GLN A 226 6.73 13.50 -21.23
CA GLN A 226 8.17 13.64 -21.39
C GLN A 226 8.77 12.47 -22.16
N PRO A 227 9.82 12.69 -22.99
CA PRO A 227 10.51 11.62 -23.68
C PRO A 227 11.45 10.83 -22.77
N LEU A 228 11.27 10.88 -21.44
CA LEU A 228 12.15 10.25 -20.46
C LEU A 228 11.56 8.92 -19.97
N CYS A 229 12.40 7.89 -19.98
CA CYS A 229 12.05 6.54 -19.53
C CYS A 229 13.12 5.95 -18.61
N LEU A 230 12.71 4.95 -17.84
CA LEU A 230 13.54 4.28 -16.86
C LEU A 230 14.57 3.36 -17.54
N GLN A 231 15.86 3.57 -17.25
CA GLN A 231 16.97 2.81 -17.84
C GLN A 231 17.81 2.12 -16.77
N SER A 232 17.99 0.80 -16.94
CA SER A 232 18.94 0.01 -16.20
C SER A 232 20.33 0.13 -16.81
N ASN A 233 21.32 0.52 -16.00
CA ASN A 233 22.71 0.66 -16.44
C ASN A 233 23.57 -0.57 -16.10
N GLY A 234 22.92 -1.73 -15.90
CA GLY A 234 23.58 -2.97 -15.49
C GLY A 234 23.61 -3.18 -13.98
N PRO A 235 24.19 -4.32 -13.52
CA PRO A 235 24.18 -4.72 -12.12
C PRO A 235 24.94 -3.72 -11.25
N GLU A 236 24.42 -3.45 -10.05
CA GLU A 236 25.00 -2.58 -9.03
C GLU A 236 25.13 -1.10 -9.43
N ASN A 237 24.62 -0.74 -10.61
CA ASN A 237 24.62 0.63 -11.09
C ASN A 237 23.32 1.34 -10.77
N ARG A 238 23.41 2.68 -10.71
CA ARG A 238 22.26 3.58 -10.57
C ARG A 238 21.31 3.39 -11.75
N VAL A 239 20.02 3.33 -11.46
CA VAL A 239 18.97 3.43 -12.47
C VAL A 239 18.74 4.90 -12.77
N THR A 240 18.70 5.25 -14.06
CA THR A 240 18.62 6.64 -14.53
C THR A 240 17.47 6.83 -15.51
N MET A 241 17.19 8.08 -15.84
CA MET A 241 16.27 8.44 -16.91
C MET A 241 17.04 8.60 -18.23
N SER A 242 16.54 7.96 -19.29
CA SER A 242 17.08 8.03 -20.65
C SER A 242 16.02 8.52 -21.62
N ARG A 243 16.45 9.11 -22.75
CA ARG A 243 15.56 9.51 -23.85
C ARG A 243 15.44 8.46 -24.96
N THR A 244 16.42 7.58 -25.06
CA THR A 244 16.60 6.65 -26.19
C THR A 244 16.54 5.20 -25.75
N ASP A 245 17.22 4.89 -24.65
CA ASP A 245 17.39 3.53 -24.15
C ASP A 245 16.41 3.30 -23.02
N CYS A 246 15.28 2.67 -23.33
CA CYS A 246 14.24 2.37 -22.35
C CYS A 246 14.29 0.90 -21.97
N SER A 247 14.58 0.63 -20.69
CA SER A 247 14.55 -0.74 -20.18
C SER A 247 13.11 -1.24 -20.01
N ILE A 248 12.95 -2.55 -20.13
CA ILE A 248 11.71 -3.25 -19.81
C ILE A 248 11.74 -3.60 -18.32
N TRP A 249 10.66 -3.34 -17.61
CA TRP A 249 10.49 -3.65 -16.19
C TRP A 249 9.26 -4.50 -16.02
N GLN A 250 9.39 -5.71 -15.47
CA GLN A 250 8.28 -6.63 -15.27
C GLN A 250 8.24 -7.13 -13.82
N THR A 251 7.04 -7.30 -13.28
CA THR A 251 6.84 -8.00 -12.01
C THR A 251 7.11 -9.49 -12.17
N ILE A 252 8.10 -10.04 -11.46
CA ILE A 252 8.52 -11.44 -11.64
C ILE A 252 8.26 -12.36 -10.44
N SER A 253 7.87 -11.82 -9.28
CA SER A 253 7.82 -12.58 -8.03
C SER A 253 6.40 -12.92 -7.57
N ALA A 254 6.27 -13.89 -6.66
CA ALA A 254 5.00 -14.29 -6.06
C ALA A 254 4.24 -13.14 -5.38
N SER A 255 4.97 -12.23 -4.71
CA SER A 255 4.41 -11.00 -4.14
C SER A 255 4.01 -9.94 -5.18
N ARG A 256 4.43 -10.12 -6.45
CA ARG A 256 4.31 -9.16 -7.55
C ARG A 256 4.96 -7.80 -7.28
N MET A 257 5.99 -7.76 -6.43
CA MET A 257 6.68 -6.52 -6.04
C MET A 257 8.13 -6.43 -6.52
N HIS A 258 8.70 -7.48 -7.12
CA HIS A 258 10.00 -7.36 -7.76
C HIS A 258 9.84 -6.86 -9.20
N LEU A 259 10.11 -5.57 -9.43
CA LEU A 259 10.17 -4.97 -10.77
C LEU A 259 11.55 -5.22 -11.37
N ALA A 260 11.63 -6.13 -12.34
CA ALA A 260 12.89 -6.61 -12.90
C ALA A 260 13.07 -6.24 -14.38
N SER A 261 14.29 -5.86 -14.73
CA SER A 261 14.76 -5.69 -16.10
C SER A 261 15.64 -6.88 -16.50
N THR A 262 15.38 -7.44 -17.68
CA THR A 262 16.18 -8.54 -18.22
C THR A 262 17.41 -7.98 -18.93
N THR A 263 18.58 -8.47 -18.55
CA THR A 263 19.85 -8.14 -19.23
C THR A 263 20.05 -9.04 -20.45
N SER A 264 21.01 -8.69 -21.33
CA SER A 264 21.40 -9.52 -22.48
C SER A 264 21.79 -10.96 -22.10
N ASN A 265 22.21 -11.17 -20.85
CA ASN A 265 22.67 -12.46 -20.34
C ASN A 265 21.55 -13.25 -19.62
N ASN A 266 20.28 -12.85 -19.80
CA ASN A 266 19.09 -13.47 -19.20
C ASN A 266 19.03 -13.47 -17.65
N ASN A 267 19.93 -12.75 -16.98
CA ASN A 267 19.88 -12.56 -15.53
C ASN A 267 19.00 -11.33 -15.21
N PRO A 268 17.93 -11.49 -14.40
CA PRO A 268 17.05 -10.39 -14.06
C PRO A 268 17.70 -9.47 -13.00
N LEU A 269 17.66 -8.16 -13.27
CA LEU A 269 18.03 -7.13 -12.31
C LEU A 269 16.79 -6.44 -11.79
N CYS A 270 16.57 -6.49 -10.48
CA CYS A 270 15.46 -5.86 -9.81
C CYS A 270 15.80 -4.41 -9.45
N LEU A 271 14.79 -3.55 -9.50
CA LEU A 271 14.86 -2.26 -8.80
C LEU A 271 15.16 -2.54 -7.33
N ASP A 272 16.12 -1.79 -6.80
CA ASP A 272 16.57 -1.87 -5.41
C ASP A 272 16.81 -0.46 -4.89
N VAL A 273 16.80 -0.31 -3.57
CA VAL A 273 17.11 0.93 -2.89
C VAL A 273 18.25 0.74 -1.90
N ASP A 274 19.21 1.67 -1.92
CA ASP A 274 20.28 1.71 -0.91
C ASP A 274 19.88 2.45 0.37
N ALA A 275 20.75 2.45 1.37
CA ALA A 275 20.52 3.11 2.66
C ALA A 275 20.36 4.65 2.55
N THR A 276 20.71 5.25 1.42
CA THR A 276 20.60 6.68 1.14
C THR A 276 19.48 7.01 0.15
N ASN A 277 18.55 6.07 -0.06
CA ASN A 277 17.41 6.20 -0.97
C ASN A 277 17.77 6.32 -2.46
N ASN A 278 18.98 5.94 -2.88
CA ASN A 278 19.29 5.88 -4.32
C ASN A 278 18.70 4.61 -4.93
N ILE A 279 18.25 4.74 -6.18
CA ILE A 279 17.68 3.63 -6.95
C ILE A 279 18.79 2.94 -7.75
N LEU A 280 18.89 1.63 -7.56
CA LEU A 280 19.88 0.76 -8.17
C LEU A 280 19.19 -0.37 -8.95
N ALA A 281 19.93 -1.02 -9.84
CA ALA A 281 19.54 -2.27 -10.46
C ALA A 281 20.45 -3.39 -9.95
N ASN A 282 19.94 -4.23 -9.04
CA ASN A 282 20.71 -5.32 -8.43
C ASN A 282 20.19 -6.68 -8.87
N PRO A 283 20.99 -7.76 -8.81
CA PRO A 283 20.48 -9.11 -8.95
C PRO A 283 19.25 -9.32 -8.05
N CYS A 284 18.17 -9.85 -8.63
CA CYS A 284 16.95 -10.09 -7.89
C CYS A 284 17.20 -11.09 -6.75
N LYS A 285 16.85 -10.71 -5.51
CA LYS A 285 17.05 -11.55 -4.32
C LYS A 285 15.74 -12.12 -3.77
N CYS A 286 15.87 -13.18 -2.98
CA CYS A 286 14.77 -13.76 -2.18
C CYS A 286 13.52 -14.14 -2.99
N LEU A 287 13.67 -14.53 -4.27
CA LEU A 287 12.53 -14.87 -5.14
C LEU A 287 11.78 -16.13 -4.71
N SER A 288 12.42 -17.04 -3.96
CA SER A 288 11.75 -18.21 -3.35
C SER A 288 12.60 -18.88 -2.28
N LYS A 289 11.96 -19.75 -1.48
CA LYS A 289 12.52 -20.79 -0.57
C LYS A 289 13.32 -20.29 0.64
N ASP A 290 14.29 -19.39 0.47
CA ASP A 290 15.16 -18.94 1.57
C ASP A 290 14.37 -18.05 2.55
N SER A 291 14.12 -18.56 3.75
CA SER A 291 13.39 -17.88 4.82
C SER A 291 14.22 -16.84 5.58
N SER A 292 15.54 -16.83 5.44
CA SER A 292 16.42 -15.83 6.05
C SER A 292 16.51 -14.56 5.20
N CYS A 293 16.29 -14.70 3.88
CA CYS A 293 16.45 -13.64 2.90
C CYS A 293 15.37 -12.55 3.02
N GLN A 294 15.77 -11.28 2.95
CA GLN A 294 14.89 -10.10 3.06
C GLN A 294 14.71 -9.41 1.69
N PRO A 295 13.54 -9.53 1.03
CA PRO A 295 13.31 -8.92 -0.28
C PRO A 295 12.97 -7.43 -0.24
N MET A 296 12.70 -6.85 0.93
CA MET A 296 11.91 -5.62 1.06
C MET A 296 12.51 -4.38 0.39
N SER A 297 13.85 -4.29 0.25
CA SER A 297 14.50 -3.19 -0.47
C SER A 297 14.26 -3.26 -1.99
N GLN A 298 13.87 -4.42 -2.51
CA GLN A 298 13.55 -4.66 -3.92
C GLN A 298 12.05 -4.71 -4.19
N TRP A 299 11.22 -4.40 -3.18
CA TRP A 299 9.77 -4.38 -3.35
C TRP A 299 9.31 -3.00 -3.81
N PHE A 300 8.79 -2.95 -5.03
CA PHE A 300 8.18 -1.79 -5.64
C PHE A 300 6.80 -2.17 -6.19
N LYS A 301 5.85 -1.27 -6.03
CA LYS A 301 4.48 -1.43 -6.50
C LYS A 301 4.13 -0.29 -7.44
N ILE A 302 3.66 -0.63 -8.64
CA ILE A 302 3.09 0.36 -9.55
C ILE A 302 1.63 0.53 -9.14
N ILE A 303 1.26 1.72 -8.70
CA ILE A 303 -0.07 2.04 -8.18
C ILE A 303 -0.75 2.99 -9.15
N ASN A 304 -1.97 2.64 -9.56
CA ASN A 304 -2.79 3.51 -10.38
C ASN A 304 -3.45 4.59 -9.53
N ALA A 305 -3.38 5.84 -9.99
CA ALA A 305 -4.05 6.97 -9.38
C ALA A 305 -4.82 7.76 -10.45
N THR A 306 -6.01 8.22 -10.07
CA THR A 306 -6.84 9.13 -10.89
C THR A 306 -7.10 10.45 -10.19
N ARG A 307 -6.66 10.56 -8.92
CA ARG A 307 -6.70 11.78 -8.12
C ARG A 307 -5.28 12.25 -7.86
N PRO A 308 -4.98 13.53 -8.11
CA PRO A 308 -3.67 14.05 -7.80
C PRO A 308 -3.49 14.16 -6.28
N LEU A 309 -2.32 13.77 -5.81
CA LEU A 309 -1.95 13.89 -4.40
C LEU A 309 -1.92 15.37 -3.98
N LYS A 310 -2.42 15.69 -2.78
CA LYS A 310 -2.38 17.05 -2.23
C LYS A 310 -0.96 17.62 -2.30
N SER A 311 -0.86 18.90 -2.70
CA SER A 311 0.39 19.63 -2.86
C SER A 311 1.32 19.17 -4.01
N SER A 312 0.92 18.17 -4.80
CA SER A 312 1.65 17.77 -6.01
C SER A 312 1.59 18.84 -7.10
N LYS A 313 2.51 18.75 -8.09
CA LYS A 313 2.48 19.63 -9.28
C LYS A 313 1.14 19.56 -10.00
N LEU A 314 0.63 18.33 -10.19
CA LEU A 314 -0.64 18.05 -10.86
C LEU A 314 -1.84 18.63 -10.09
N TYR A 315 -1.81 18.54 -8.75
CA TYR A 315 -2.84 19.13 -7.89
C TYR A 315 -2.88 20.66 -8.00
N LYS A 316 -1.72 21.32 -7.96
CA LYS A 316 -1.61 22.78 -8.11
C LYS A 316 -2.08 23.26 -9.48
N GLN A 317 -1.85 22.48 -10.54
CA GLN A 317 -2.37 22.79 -11.88
C GLN A 317 -3.90 22.77 -11.92
N LEU A 318 -4.55 21.78 -11.29
CA LEU A 318 -6.01 21.73 -11.20
C LEU A 318 -6.60 22.86 -10.35
N GLU A 319 -5.98 23.21 -9.23
CA GLU A 319 -6.44 24.33 -8.39
C GLU A 319 -6.42 25.67 -9.15
N ASN A 320 -5.42 25.88 -10.01
CA ASN A 320 -5.33 27.08 -10.83
C ASN A 320 -6.34 27.13 -11.98
N LEU A 321 -6.83 25.96 -12.44
CA LEU A 321 -7.81 25.84 -13.52
C LEU A 321 -9.26 25.86 -13.03
N SER A 322 -9.48 25.58 -11.74
CA SER A 322 -10.81 25.68 -11.13
C SER A 322 -11.11 27.15 -10.82
N PRO A 323 -12.22 27.74 -11.32
CA PRO A 323 -12.66 29.03 -10.82
C PRO A 323 -12.82 28.87 -9.30
N LYS A 324 -12.31 29.83 -8.52
CA LYS A 324 -12.65 29.95 -7.10
C LYS A 324 -14.16 30.16 -6.98
N SER A 325 -14.95 29.09 -7.01
CA SER A 325 -16.34 29.14 -6.60
C SER A 325 -16.35 29.03 -5.09
N ASP A 326 -16.81 30.10 -4.45
CA ASP A 326 -16.98 30.27 -3.02
C ASP A 326 -17.48 28.99 -2.34
N MET A 327 -16.65 28.41 -1.48
CA MET A 327 -17.10 27.50 -0.43
C MET A 327 -17.39 28.35 0.82
N LEU A 328 -18.66 28.70 0.97
CA LEU A 328 -19.32 28.95 2.26
C LEU A 328 -20.04 27.68 2.67
#